data_AF-A0A7S0R1M7-F1
#
_entry.id   AF-A0A7S0R1M7-F1
#
_cell.length_a   1.000
_cell.length_b   1.000
_cell.length_c   1.000
_cell.angle_alpha   90.00
_cell.angle_beta   90.00
_cell.angle_gamma   90.00
#
_symmetry.space_group_name_H-M   'P 1'
#
loop_
_entity.id
_entity.type
_entity.pdbx_description
1 polymer ?
#
loop_
_entity_poly.entity_id
_entity_poly.type
_entity_poly.pdbx_seq_one_letter_code
_entity_poly.pdbx_strand_id
1 'polypeptide(L)'
;MPCTTCPHPSCAHSLARLGVCACPECEEGDLVLDMRSAPKWRLDCNQCNCLVYLPHNAKSITTTSEKCAMCSSTILRVDFNKNDTPLEGGATLHSGCVLCDDLLHGLIE
;
A
#
# COMPACT_ATOMS: atom_id res chain seq x y z
N MET A 1 4.92 -22.26 1.03
CA MET A 1 4.46 -21.24 0.08
C MET A 1 4.21 -19.96 0.87
N PRO A 2 4.84 -18.83 0.51
CA PRO A 2 4.58 -17.56 1.17
C PRO A 2 3.13 -17.12 0.92
N CYS A 3 2.49 -16.50 1.89
CA CYS A 3 1.08 -16.10 1.78
C CYS A 3 0.85 -15.01 0.72
N THR A 4 1.91 -14.30 0.31
CA THR A 4 1.88 -13.18 -0.63
C THR A 4 1.54 -13.57 -2.07
N THR A 5 1.63 -14.85 -2.43
CA THR A 5 1.28 -15.35 -3.78
C THR A 5 -0.02 -16.16 -3.81
N CYS A 6 -0.79 -16.18 -2.72
CA CYS A 6 -2.00 -16.99 -2.66
C CYS A 6 -3.11 -16.38 -3.55
N PRO A 7 -3.64 -17.12 -4.55
CA PRO A 7 -4.72 -16.65 -5.41
C PRO A 7 -6.11 -16.83 -4.80
N HIS A 8 -6.22 -17.41 -3.59
CA HIS A 8 -7.51 -17.75 -3.00
C HIS A 8 -8.26 -16.50 -2.53
N PRO A 9 -9.44 -16.18 -3.10
CA PRO A 9 -10.12 -14.90 -2.86
C PRO A 9 -10.61 -14.70 -1.43
N SER A 10 -10.82 -15.78 -0.66
CA SER A 10 -11.20 -15.67 0.76
C SER A 10 -10.01 -15.54 1.72
N CYS A 11 -8.77 -15.67 1.24
CA CYS A 11 -7.60 -15.55 2.09
C CYS A 11 -7.33 -14.07 2.39
N ALA A 12 -7.27 -13.71 3.67
CA ALA A 12 -6.98 -12.35 4.12
C ALA A 12 -5.60 -11.85 3.67
N HIS A 13 -4.67 -12.77 3.39
CA HIS A 13 -3.33 -12.49 2.92
C HIS A 13 -3.15 -12.67 1.40
N SER A 14 -4.24 -12.94 0.66
CA SER A 14 -4.14 -13.17 -0.78
C SER A 14 -3.58 -11.97 -1.53
N LEU A 15 -2.89 -12.26 -2.64
CA LEU A 15 -2.44 -11.24 -3.59
C LEU A 15 -3.62 -10.36 -4.05
N ALA A 16 -4.79 -10.97 -4.28
CA ALA A 16 -5.98 -10.26 -4.71
C ALA A 16 -6.46 -9.19 -3.70
N ARG A 17 -6.13 -9.34 -2.42
CA ARG A 17 -6.55 -8.42 -1.35
C ARG A 17 -5.45 -7.45 -0.95
N LEU A 18 -4.20 -7.87 -0.93
CA LEU A 18 -3.06 -7.06 -0.49
C LEU A 18 -2.25 -6.45 -1.63
N GLY A 19 -2.50 -6.86 -2.88
CA GLY A 19 -1.84 -6.32 -4.07
C GLY A 19 -2.23 -4.87 -4.30
N VAL A 20 -1.22 -4.02 -4.48
CA VAL A 20 -1.36 -2.56 -4.61
C VAL A 20 -1.11 -2.13 -6.04
N CYS A 21 0.07 -2.38 -6.57
CA CYS A 21 0.48 -1.96 -7.91
C CYS A 21 1.52 -2.91 -8.50
N ALA A 22 1.74 -2.81 -9.80
CA ALA A 22 2.84 -3.50 -10.46
C ALA A 22 4.18 -3.00 -9.92
N CYS A 23 5.16 -3.90 -9.81
CA CYS A 23 6.51 -3.56 -9.39
C CYS A 23 7.22 -2.74 -10.47
N PRO A 24 7.93 -1.65 -10.10
CA PRO A 24 8.72 -0.89 -11.07
C PRO A 24 10.04 -1.58 -11.47
N GLU A 25 10.54 -2.52 -10.66
CA GLU A 25 11.82 -3.20 -10.91
C GLU A 25 11.66 -4.51 -11.70
N CYS A 26 10.46 -5.10 -11.78
CA CYS A 26 10.21 -6.31 -12.53
C CYS A 26 8.84 -6.30 -13.23
N GLU A 27 8.77 -6.90 -14.41
CA GLU A 27 7.56 -6.87 -15.25
C GLU A 27 6.44 -7.81 -14.78
N GLU A 28 6.78 -8.86 -14.02
CA GLU A 28 5.85 -9.93 -13.61
C GLU A 28 5.44 -9.85 -12.13
N GLY A 29 5.98 -8.88 -11.38
CA GLY A 29 5.76 -8.76 -9.94
C GLY A 29 4.72 -7.70 -9.57
N ASP A 30 4.02 -7.95 -8.47
CA ASP A 30 3.13 -6.98 -7.83
C ASP A 30 3.68 -6.62 -6.45
N LEU A 31 3.59 -5.33 -6.11
CA LEU A 31 3.84 -4.82 -4.78
C LEU A 31 2.65 -5.13 -3.87
N VAL A 32 2.94 -5.83 -2.78
CA VAL A 32 1.96 -6.35 -1.82
C VAL A 32 2.16 -5.67 -0.48
N LEU A 33 1.07 -5.21 0.15
CA LEU A 33 1.12 -4.61 1.47
C LEU A 33 1.45 -5.63 2.57
N ASP A 34 2.56 -5.42 3.28
CA ASP A 34 2.93 -6.25 4.43
C ASP A 34 2.20 -5.74 5.70
N MET A 35 1.09 -6.40 6.04
CA MET A 35 0.27 -6.06 7.22
C MET A 35 0.98 -6.28 8.57
N ARG A 36 2.10 -6.99 8.60
CA ARG A 36 2.86 -7.29 9.83
C ARG A 36 3.99 -6.30 10.07
N SER A 37 4.26 -5.43 9.11
CA SER A 37 5.38 -4.49 9.19
C SER A 37 5.08 -3.26 10.03
N ALA A 38 3.86 -3.12 10.56
CA ALA A 38 3.53 -2.09 11.52
C ALA A 38 4.57 -2.02 12.66
N PRO A 39 5.05 -0.82 13.05
CA PRO A 39 4.64 0.50 12.58
C PRO A 39 5.34 0.99 11.29
N LYS A 40 6.38 0.28 10.82
CA LYS A 40 7.12 0.61 9.58
C LYS A 40 6.48 -0.06 8.38
N TRP A 41 5.33 0.45 7.96
CA TRP A 41 4.59 -0.07 6.83
C TRP A 41 5.45 -0.12 5.56
N ARG A 42 5.33 -1.20 4.80
CA ARG A 42 6.08 -1.39 3.56
C ARG A 42 5.28 -2.20 2.56
N LEU A 43 5.58 -2.00 1.29
CA LEU A 43 5.18 -2.85 0.19
C LEU A 43 6.37 -3.74 -0.20
N ASP A 44 6.10 -5.02 -0.39
CA ASP A 44 7.10 -6.02 -0.78
C ASP A 44 6.67 -6.64 -2.12
N CYS A 45 7.61 -6.78 -3.05
CA CYS A 45 7.32 -7.46 -4.30
C CYS A 45 7.26 -8.97 -4.08
N ASN A 46 6.23 -9.60 -4.63
CA ASN A 46 6.08 -11.06 -4.58
C ASN A 46 7.07 -11.86 -5.47
N GLN A 47 7.81 -11.20 -6.37
CA GLN A 47 8.72 -11.84 -7.33
C GLN A 47 10.19 -11.44 -7.16
N CYS A 48 10.49 -10.20 -6.78
CA CYS A 48 11.85 -9.68 -6.64
C CYS A 48 12.10 -9.10 -5.24
N ASN A 49 13.29 -8.54 -5.01
CA ASN A 49 13.67 -7.92 -3.73
C ASN A 49 13.27 -6.44 -3.60
N CYS A 50 12.36 -5.95 -4.44
CA CYS A 50 11.87 -4.58 -4.40
C CYS A 50 11.05 -4.33 -3.13
N LEU A 51 11.41 -3.27 -2.42
CA LEU A 51 10.79 -2.85 -1.17
C LEU A 51 10.50 -1.35 -1.27
N VAL A 52 9.27 -0.96 -0.95
CA VAL A 52 8.87 0.45 -0.88
C VAL A 52 8.35 0.75 0.51
N TYR A 53 8.90 1.76 1.17
CA TYR A 53 8.46 2.17 2.48
C TYR A 53 7.28 3.13 2.36
N LEU A 54 6.27 2.89 3.19
CA LEU A 54 5.09 3.74 3.31
C LEU A 54 5.29 4.78 4.44
N PRO A 55 4.49 5.86 4.48
CA PRO A 55 4.70 6.95 5.43
C PRO A 55 4.81 6.44 6.88
N HIS A 56 5.91 6.79 7.56
CA HIS A 56 6.18 6.34 8.93
C HIS A 56 5.17 6.90 9.95
N ASN A 57 4.51 8.00 9.61
CA ASN A 57 3.51 8.65 10.43
C ASN A 57 2.11 8.03 10.26
N ALA A 58 1.98 6.99 9.43
CA ALA A 58 0.78 6.18 9.37
C ALA A 58 0.64 5.28 10.60
N LYS A 59 -0.45 5.46 11.34
CA LYS A 59 -0.90 4.57 12.40
C LYS A 59 -1.35 3.22 11.84
N SER A 60 -2.09 3.23 10.73
CA SER A 60 -2.52 2.00 10.06
C SER A 60 -2.73 2.21 8.56
N ILE A 61 -2.38 1.20 7.77
CA ILE A 61 -2.58 1.20 6.31
C ILE A 61 -3.37 -0.05 5.91
N THR A 62 -4.39 0.14 5.07
CA THR A 62 -5.20 -0.95 4.54
C THR A 62 -5.43 -0.74 3.05
N THR A 63 -5.53 -1.83 2.28
CA THR A 63 -6.01 -1.80 0.90
C THR A 63 -7.52 -1.65 0.85
N THR A 64 -8.03 -0.92 -0.14
CA THR A 64 -9.47 -0.84 -0.41
C THR A 64 -9.85 -1.70 -1.61
N SER A 65 -11.15 -1.85 -1.86
CA SER A 65 -11.65 -2.51 -3.08
C SER A 65 -11.63 -1.61 -4.31
N GLU A 66 -11.25 -0.35 -4.14
CA GLU A 66 -11.25 0.67 -5.19
C GLU A 66 -9.92 0.66 -5.95
N LYS A 67 -9.98 0.92 -7.25
CA LYS A 67 -8.81 1.01 -8.13
C LYS A 67 -8.70 2.41 -8.70
N CYS A 68 -7.48 2.89 -8.85
CA CYS A 68 -7.18 4.15 -9.48
C CYS A 68 -7.58 4.11 -10.96
N ALA A 69 -8.32 5.11 -11.42
CA ALA A 69 -8.75 5.20 -12.81
C ALA A 69 -7.60 5.42 -13.80
N MET A 70 -6.45 5.93 -13.34
CA MET A 70 -5.31 6.29 -14.19
C MET A 70 -4.35 5.12 -14.41
N CYS A 71 -3.96 4.43 -13.34
CA CYS A 71 -2.93 3.39 -13.36
C CYS A 71 -3.42 1.99 -12.94
N SER A 72 -4.73 1.82 -12.67
CA SER A 72 -5.34 0.56 -12.21
C SER A 72 -4.81 -0.01 -10.89
N SER A 73 -3.98 0.75 -10.17
CA SER A 73 -3.47 0.38 -8.85
C SER A 73 -4.57 0.44 -7.80
N THR A 74 -4.51 -0.43 -6.81
CA THR A 74 -5.43 -0.45 -5.66
C THR A 74 -5.24 0.80 -4.82
N ILE A 75 -6.35 1.44 -4.43
CA ILE A 75 -6.33 2.60 -3.55
C ILE A 75 -5.97 2.14 -2.12
N LEU A 76 -5.05 2.85 -1.50
CA LEU A 76 -4.66 2.64 -0.11
C LEU A 76 -5.41 3.60 0.79
N ARG A 77 -5.89 3.09 1.92
CA ARG A 77 -6.45 3.87 3.01
C ARG A 77 -5.40 3.96 4.11
N VAL A 78 -4.93 5.17 4.36
CA VAL A 78 -3.91 5.50 5.34
C VAL A 78 -4.55 6.29 6.47
N ASP A 79 -4.43 5.78 7.69
CA ASP A 79 -4.78 6.51 8.92
C ASP A 79 -3.48 7.02 9.53
N PHE A 80 -3.26 8.33 9.48
CA PHE A 80 -2.14 9.04 10.08
C PHE A 80 -2.30 9.22 11.59
N ASN A 81 -1.19 9.42 12.28
CA ASN A 81 -1.22 9.75 13.70
C ASN A 81 -1.83 11.14 13.90
N LYS A 82 -2.72 11.27 14.89
CA LYS A 82 -3.39 12.54 15.22
C LYS A 82 -2.42 13.69 15.52
N ASN A 83 -1.22 13.36 16.02
CA ASN A 83 -0.19 14.33 16.37
C ASN A 83 0.76 14.64 15.21
N ASP A 84 0.71 13.86 14.12
CA ASP A 84 1.62 13.92 12.99
C ASP A 84 0.85 13.53 11.72
N THR A 85 -0.03 14.43 11.27
CA THR A 85 -0.81 14.25 10.05
C THR A 85 -0.41 15.31 9.02
N PRO A 86 -0.12 14.90 7.77
CA PRO A 86 0.17 15.82 6.68
C PRO A 86 -1.11 16.43 6.07
N LEU A 87 -2.30 16.05 6.55
CA LEU A 87 -3.57 16.48 5.96
C LEU A 87 -4.06 17.81 6.53
N GLU A 88 -4.66 18.62 5.65
CA GLU A 88 -5.27 19.90 6.04
C GLU A 88 -6.46 19.71 6.99
N GLY A 89 -6.69 20.69 7.86
CA GLY A 89 -7.82 20.69 8.79
C GLY A 89 -7.76 19.66 9.90
N GLY A 90 -6.62 18.99 10.11
CA GLY A 90 -6.44 17.99 11.18
C GLY A 90 -7.13 16.65 10.88
N ALA A 91 -7.47 16.39 9.61
CA ALA A 91 -7.90 15.06 9.19
C ALA A 91 -6.78 14.05 9.45
N THR A 92 -7.12 12.81 9.80
CA THR A 92 -6.14 11.72 9.92
C THR A 92 -6.28 10.66 8.86
N LEU A 93 -7.40 10.64 8.13
CA LEU A 93 -7.69 9.60 7.18
C LEU A 93 -7.51 10.12 5.76
N HIS A 94 -6.67 9.46 4.99
CA HIS A 94 -6.51 9.70 3.55
C HIS A 94 -6.71 8.41 2.77
N SER A 95 -7.37 8.50 1.63
CA SER A 95 -7.52 7.39 0.69
C SER A 95 -7.02 7.84 -0.67
N GLY A 96 -5.96 7.21 -1.17
CA GLY A 96 -5.31 7.62 -2.41
C GLY A 96 -4.53 6.51 -3.08
N CYS A 97 -4.13 6.74 -4.33
CA CYS A 97 -3.26 5.85 -5.06
C CYS A 97 -1.80 6.15 -4.71
N VAL A 98 -1.01 5.15 -4.33
CA VAL A 98 0.42 5.34 -3.99
C VAL A 98 1.27 5.91 -5.15
N LEU A 99 0.80 5.77 -6.39
CA LEU A 99 1.52 6.24 -7.59
C LEU A 99 0.98 7.57 -8.16
N CYS A 100 -0.33 7.81 -8.06
CA CYS A 100 -0.97 8.96 -8.71
C CYS A 100 -1.39 10.06 -7.74
N ASP A 101 -1.47 9.78 -6.44
CA ASP A 101 -1.78 10.77 -5.41
C ASP A 101 -0.48 11.47 -5.01
N ASP A 102 -0.36 12.77 -5.31
CA ASP A 102 0.86 13.55 -5.03
C ASP A 102 1.28 13.50 -3.56
N LEU A 103 0.30 13.47 -2.63
CA LEU A 103 0.58 13.41 -1.20
C LEU A 103 1.16 12.06 -0.80
N LEU A 104 0.54 10.95 -1.20
CA LEU A 104 1.09 9.63 -0.89
C LEU A 104 2.41 9.37 -1.62
N HIS A 105 2.52 9.78 -2.87
CA HIS A 105 3.73 9.61 -3.67
C HIS A 105 4.91 10.40 -3.12
N GLY A 106 4.68 11.59 -2.53
CA GLY A 106 5.72 12.37 -1.86
C GLY A 106 6.14 11.82 -0.49
N LEU A 107 5.40 10.87 0.08
CA LEU A 107 5.65 10.30 1.42
C LEU A 107 6.23 8.89 1.40
N ILE A 108 6.35 8.26 0.22
CA ILE A 108 7.01 6.96 0.06
C ILE A 108 8.52 7.11 -0.10
N GLU A 109 9.28 6.11 0.37
CA GLU A 109 10.74 6.04 0.31
C GLU A 109 11.24 4.72 -0.30
#